data_AF-A0AAW1RI85-F1
#
_entry.id   AF-A0AAW1RI85-F1
#
_cell.length_a   1.000
_cell.length_b   1.000
_cell.length_c   1.000
_cell.angle_alpha   90.00
_cell.angle_beta   90.00
_cell.angle_gamma   90.00
#
_symmetry.space_group_name_H-M   'P 1'
#
loop_
_entity.id
_entity.type
_entity.pdbx_description
1 polymer ?
#
loop_
_entity_poly.entity_id
_entity_poly.type
_entity_poly.pdbx_seq_one_letter_code
_entity_poly.pdbx_strand_id
1 'polypeptide(L)' 'MNTTTIYADNQSAIKLLKNPVSSNRAKHIDVMYHFAREKVASQEISYKFVGSEEMLADMLTKPVPNSKLKTCCDGIGLF' A
#
# COMPACT_ATOMS: atom_id res chain seq x y z
N MET A 1 -8.58 -15.12 13.72
CA MET A 1 -8.05 -13.75 13.56
C MET A 1 -8.48 -13.25 12.19
N ASN A 2 -8.99 -12.02 12.07
CA ASN A 2 -9.36 -11.45 10.77
C ASN A 2 -8.16 -10.68 10.23
N THR A 3 -7.63 -11.09 9.07
CA THR A 3 -6.48 -10.44 8.43
C THR A 3 -6.95 -9.19 7.70
N THR A 4 -6.33 -8.03 7.98
CA THR A 4 -6.67 -6.78 7.30
C THR A 4 -5.99 -6.72 5.94
N THR A 5 -6.75 -6.54 4.86
CA THR A 5 -6.17 -6.35 3.51
C THR A 5 -5.84 -4.88 3.28
N ILE A 6 -4.57 -4.59 3.04
CA ILE A 6 -4.08 -3.28 2.61
C ILE A 6 -3.87 -3.31 1.10
N TYR A 7 -4.40 -2.30 0.41
CA TYR A 7 -4.21 -2.12 -1.03
C TYR A 7 -3.04 -1.17 -1.29
N ALA A 8 -2.20 -1.50 -2.27
CA ALA A 8 -1.08 -0.67 -2.67
C ALA A 8 -0.80 -0.80 -4.17
N ASP A 9 -0.32 0.27 -4.81
CA ASP A 9 0.03 0.29 -6.23
C ASP A 9 1.53 0.06 -6.50
N ASN A 10 2.36 0.09 -5.45
CA ASN A 10 3.79 -0.21 -5.58
C ASN A 10 4.07 -1.72 -5.52
N GLN A 11 4.11 -2.35 -6.69
CA GLN A 11 4.42 -3.79 -6.81
C GLN A 11 5.78 -4.16 -6.21
N SER A 12 6.79 -3.30 -6.32
CA SER A 12 8.12 -3.56 -5.76
C SER A 12 8.07 -3.62 -4.22
N ALA A 13 7.33 -2.72 -3.59
CA ALA A 13 7.11 -2.75 -2.15
C ALA A 13 6.36 -4.01 -1.70
N ILE A 14 5.30 -4.40 -2.41
CA ILE A 14 4.55 -5.64 -2.12
C ILE A 14 5.45 -6.88 -2.28
N LYS A 15 6.28 -6.92 -3.33
CA LYS A 15 7.22 -8.02 -3.56
C LYS A 15 8.27 -8.10 -2.47
N LEU A 16 8.82 -6.96 -2.04
CA LEU A 16 9.76 -6.92 -0.92
C LEU A 16 9.12 -7.53 0.33
N LEU A 17 7.88 -7.14 0.68
CA LEU A 17 7.20 -7.65 1.87
C LEU A 17 7.00 -9.18 1.86
N LYS A 18 6.83 -9.78 0.68
CA LYS A 18 6.68 -11.23 0.51
C LYS A 18 8.02 -11.97 0.44
N ASN A 19 9.00 -11.39 -0.26
CA ASN A 19 10.29 -11.99 -0.54
C ASN A 19 11.41 -11.02 -0.16
N PRO A 20 12.01 -11.17 1.04
CA PRO A 20 13.01 -10.25 1.53
C PRO A 20 14.34 -10.44 0.78
N VAL A 21 14.52 -9.64 -0.28
CA VAL A 21 15.82 -9.48 -0.92
C VAL A 21 16.47 -8.24 -0.33
N SER A 22 17.34 -8.42 0.67
CA SER A 22 18.09 -7.32 1.29
C SER A 22 19.26 -6.92 0.39
N SER A 23 19.31 -5.66 -0.05
CA SER A 23 20.55 -5.06 -0.56
C SER A 23 20.99 -3.93 0.37
N ASN A 24 22.30 -3.71 0.50
CA ASN A 24 22.89 -2.61 1.28
C ASN A 24 22.38 -1.20 0.88
N ARG A 25 21.62 -1.09 -0.21
CA ARG A 25 21.08 0.16 -0.77
C ARG A 25 19.73 0.59 -0.16
N ALA A 26 19.09 -0.25 0.67
CA ALA A 26 17.72 -0.03 1.17
C ALA A 26 17.62 0.38 2.66
N LYS A 27 18.71 0.84 3.30
CA LYS A 27 18.72 1.12 4.75
C LYS A 27 17.63 2.08 5.26
N HIS A 28 17.19 3.04 4.44
CA HIS A 28 16.12 3.99 4.82
C HIS A 28 14.73 3.35 4.84
N ILE A 29 14.58 2.17 4.23
CA ILE A 29 13.33 1.41 4.15
C ILE A 29 13.23 0.43 5.33
N ASP A 30 14.35 0.08 5.97
CA ASP A 30 14.47 -1.05 6.90
C ASP A 30 13.46 -1.02 8.05
N VAL A 31 13.27 0.11 8.75
CA VAL A 31 12.39 0.15 9.94
C VAL A 31 10.92 -0.10 9.59
N MET A 32 10.37 0.67 8.64
CA MET A 32 8.96 0.53 8.23
C MET A 32 8.71 -0.80 7.53
N TYR A 33 9.71 -1.29 6.80
CA TYR A 33 9.67 -2.58 6.15
C TYR A 33 9.68 -3.74 7.14
N HIS A 34 10.53 -3.69 8.17
CA HIS A 34 10.55 -4.70 9.23
C HIS A 34 9.21 -4.77 9.95
N PHE A 35 8.63 -3.61 10.29
CA PHE A 35 7.31 -3.54 10.91
C PHE A 35 6.22 -4.15 10.02
N ALA A 36 6.12 -3.71 8.76
CA ALA A 36 5.12 -4.22 7.84
C ALA A 36 5.27 -5.73 7.58
N ARG A 37 6.51 -6.22 7.48
CA ARG A 37 6.81 -7.64 7.30
C ARG A 37 6.41 -8.46 8.53
N GLU A 38 6.68 -7.97 9.73
CA GLU A 38 6.28 -8.64 10.97
C GLU A 38 4.75 -8.81 11.03
N LYS A 39 4.00 -7.77 10.66
CA LYS A 39 2.53 -7.81 10.59
C LYS A 39 1.97 -8.74 9.52
N VAL A 40 2.69 -8.90 8.40
CA VAL A 40 2.35 -9.92 7.39
C VAL A 40 2.64 -11.32 7.92
N ALA A 41 3.78 -11.51 8.60
CA ALA A 41 4.16 -12.80 9.17
C ALA A 41 3.21 -13.25 10.30
N SER A 42 2.72 -12.31 11.11
CA SER A 42 1.71 -12.57 12.15
C SER A 42 0.29 -12.73 11.61
N GLN A 43 0.10 -12.66 10.29
CA GLN A 43 -1.21 -12.74 9.62
C GLN A 43 -2.20 -11.65 10.06
N GLU A 44 -1.72 -10.57 10.67
CA GLU A 44 -2.53 -9.39 11.01
C GLU A 44 -2.88 -8.58 9.76
N ILE A 45 -1.95 -8.53 8.80
CA ILE A 45 -2.05 -7.73 7.58
C ILE A 45 -1.75 -8.59 6.35
N SER A 46 -2.44 -8.33 5.24
CA SER A 46 -2.06 -8.82 3.91
C SER A 46 -2.03 -7.65 2.93
N TYR A 47 -1.22 -7.77 1.87
CA TYR A 47 -1.11 -6.74 0.83
C TYR A 47 -1.64 -7.24 -0.52
N LYS A 48 -2.49 -6.43 -1.16
CA LYS A 48 -3.03 -6.66 -2.50
C LYS A 48 -2.69 -5.50 -3.43
N PHE A 49 -2.29 -5.84 -4.65
CA PHE A 49 -2.03 -4.83 -5.67
C PHE A 49 -3.34 -4.21 -6.17
N VAL A 50 -3.32 -2.89 -6.38
CA VAL A 50 -4.36 -2.12 -7.07
C VAL A 50 -3.69 -1.18 -8.07
N GLY A 51 -4.30 -0.92 -9.23
CA GLY A 51 -3.72 0.01 -10.21
C GLY A 51 -3.66 1.43 -9.65
N SER A 52 -2.68 2.24 -10.08
CA SER A 52 -2.57 3.63 -9.60
C SER A 52 -3.82 4.47 -9.90
N GLU A 53 -4.54 4.20 -11.00
CA GLU A 53 -5.83 4.86 -11.30
C GLU A 53 -6.95 4.49 -10.32
N GLU A 54 -6.87 3.29 -9.73
CA GLU A 54 -7.83 2.76 -8.76
C GLU A 54 -7.41 3.02 -7.30
N MET A 55 -6.22 3.59 -7.08
CA MET A 55 -5.69 3.88 -5.75
C MET A 55 -6.39 5.10 -5.14
N LEU A 56 -7.49 4.88 -4.43
CA LEU A 56 -8.29 5.97 -3.83
C LEU A 56 -7.49 6.86 -2.85
N ALA A 57 -6.46 6.31 -2.20
CA ALA A 57 -5.62 7.07 -1.27
C ALA A 57 -4.72 8.11 -1.95
N ASP A 58 -4.60 8.09 -3.29
CA ASP A 58 -3.83 9.09 -4.03
C ASP A 58 -4.30 10.51 -3.73
N MET A 59 -5.61 10.73 -3.60
CA MET A 59 -6.17 12.06 -3.29
C MET A 59 -5.69 12.62 -1.95
N LEU A 60 -5.26 11.74 -1.02
CA LEU A 60 -4.83 12.11 0.33
C LEU A 60 -3.32 12.37 0.40
N THR A 61 -2.56 11.98 -0.62
CA THR A 61 -1.08 12.00 -0.60
C THR A 61 -0.47 12.91 -1.64
N LYS A 62 -1.23 13.29 -2.68
CA LYS A 62 -0.78 14.19 -3.74
C LYS A 62 -1.95 14.92 -4.41
N PRO A 63 -1.70 16.04 -5.11
CA PRO A 63 -2.69 16.64 -5.99
C PRO A 63 -3.11 15.67 -7.10
N VAL A 64 -4.41 15.55 -7.37
CA VAL A 64 -4.98 14.71 -8.43
C VAL A 64 -5.95 15.51 -9.31
N PRO A 65 -6.17 15.13 -10.58
CA PRO A 65 -7.18 15.76 -11.42
C PRO A 65 -8.59 15.63 -10.83
N ASN A 66 -9.48 16.59 -11.13
CA ASN A 66 -10.86 16.59 -10.63
C ASN A 66 -11.63 15.28 -10.95
N SER A 67 -11.38 14.69 -12.11
CA SER A 67 -11.97 13.39 -12.48
C SER A 67 -11.58 12.28 -11.51
N LYS A 68 -10.28 12.20 -11.17
CA LYS A 68 -9.76 11.24 -10.20
C LYS A 68 -10.25 11.53 -8.79
N LEU A 69 -10.28 12.81 -8.39
CA LEU A 69 -10.80 13.21 -7.08
C LEU A 69 -12.25 12.74 -6.91
N LYS A 70 -13.10 12.91 -7.93
CA LYS A 70 -14.49 12.44 -7.91
C LYS A 70 -14.57 10.92 -7.71
N THR A 71 -13.85 10.15 -8.52
CA THR A 71 -13.77 8.69 -8.36
C THR A 71 -13.30 8.29 -6.96
N CYS A 72 -12.31 8.99 -6.40
CA CYS A 72 -11.80 8.70 -5.07
C CYS A 72 -12.84 8.98 -3.98
N CYS A 73 -13.54 10.11 -4.08
CA CYS A 73 -14.59 10.49 -3.13
C CYS A 73 -15.79 9.53 -3.18
N ASP A 74 -16.25 9.16 -4.38
CA ASP A 74 -17.30 8.16 -4.58
C ASP A 74 -16.86 6.81 -3.97
N GLY A 75 -15.61 6.40 -4.21
CA GLY A 75 -15.06 5.15 -3.70
C GLY A 75 -14.90 5.08 -2.18
N ILE A 76 -14.84 6.22 -1.47
CA ILE A 76 -14.82 6.26 0.00
C ILE A 76 -16.17 6.63 0.62
N GLY A 77 -17.22 6.81 -0.19
CA GLY A 77 -18.58 7.10 0.29
C GLY A 77 -18.80 8.53 0.77
N LEU A 78 -18.06 9.51 0.21
CA LEU A 78 -18.30 10.93 0.49
C LEU A 78 -19.49 11.50 -0.30
N PHE A 79 -20.01 10.76 -1.28
CA PHE A 79 -21.13 11.13 -2.14
C PHE A 79 -22.14 9.99 -2.28
#